data_AF-A0A1G7MIP0-F1
#
_entry.id   AF-A0A1G7MIP0-F1
#
_cell.length_a   1.000
_cell.length_b   1.000
_cell.length_c   1.000
_cell.angle_alpha   90.00
_cell.angle_beta   90.00
_cell.angle_gamma   90.00
#
_symmetry.space_group_name_H-M   'P 1'
#
loop_
_entity.id
_entity.type
_entity.pdbx_description
1 polymer ?
#
loop_
_entity_poly.entity_id
_entity_poly.type
_entity_poly.pdbx_seq_one_letter_code
_entity_poly.pdbx_strand_id
1 'polypeptide(L)'
;MAEAKAKRGSTRSRSAGWPLWFKLALLLALVLAAVIGNVLYDRFAQRTIIVEADTGTLRITLERELSGKFFQNALVCRQRKRPDLTLRGSSFGCISRTHMLTPSAATRQDEAEGESFDLALPAGTRILLYSEPDRISLVVEKIPEGYSGTDVARLEGGGITLNAAAAKSFGSLVVTGRAVIGASPSESDRISVVAGNYQIRGGTWPTSWLTQERQILRSGELRSGAYFYIRDRGECVADDASCVSKFGSTPFGAPAAETRLNISVPDPDSHLFRVTAISESRPVLLTALYYLSEPVSTRPTIVNALLADPILVFFATLLTGGVAVLQFFAPRSGRG
;
A
#
# COMPACT_ATOMS: atom_id res chain seq x y z
N MET A 1 -26.70 79.42 49.37
CA MET A 1 -25.82 78.34 49.87
C MET A 1 -26.64 77.06 49.95
N ALA A 2 -26.52 76.19 48.95
CA ALA A 2 -26.97 74.81 49.00
C ALA A 2 -26.09 74.03 48.01
N GLU A 3 -25.23 73.18 48.56
CA GLU A 3 -24.14 72.48 47.88
C GLU A 3 -24.68 71.19 47.25
N ALA A 4 -24.72 71.13 45.92
CA ALA A 4 -25.16 69.96 45.18
C ALA A 4 -24.02 68.93 45.06
N LYS A 5 -24.04 67.90 45.92
CA LYS A 5 -23.14 66.73 45.85
C LYS A 5 -23.49 65.84 44.63
N ALA A 6 -22.74 66.02 43.54
CA ALA A 6 -22.78 65.14 42.38
C ALA A 6 -22.12 63.78 42.71
N LYS A 7 -22.94 62.75 42.92
CA LYS A 7 -22.52 61.35 43.04
C LYS A 7 -22.17 60.80 41.64
N ARG A 8 -20.88 60.77 41.28
CA ARG A 8 -20.38 59.99 40.12
C ARG A 8 -20.42 58.51 40.45
N GLY A 9 -21.43 57.81 39.92
CA GLY A 9 -21.49 56.35 39.92
C GLY A 9 -20.49 55.77 38.92
N SER A 10 -19.38 55.23 39.43
CA SER A 10 -18.44 54.41 38.67
C SER A 10 -19.08 53.07 38.32
N THR A 11 -19.67 52.94 37.14
CA THR A 11 -20.07 51.67 36.53
C THR A 11 -18.81 50.91 36.09
N ARG A 12 -18.20 50.18 37.01
CA ARG A 12 -17.22 49.14 36.67
C ARG A 12 -17.96 48.04 35.91
N SER A 13 -17.85 48.08 34.59
CA SER A 13 -18.20 46.98 33.68
C SER A 13 -17.42 45.72 34.11
N ARG A 14 -18.05 44.89 34.95
CA ARG A 14 -17.59 43.52 35.21
C ARG A 14 -17.89 42.73 33.94
N SER A 15 -16.88 42.57 33.07
CA SER A 15 -16.92 41.56 32.02
C SER A 15 -17.22 40.22 32.69
N ALA A 16 -18.41 39.67 32.43
CA ALA A 16 -18.86 38.39 32.95
C ALA A 16 -18.02 37.27 32.33
N GLY A 17 -16.81 37.08 32.86
CA GLY A 17 -15.97 35.96 32.49
C GLY A 17 -16.66 34.67 32.91
N TRP A 18 -16.83 33.75 31.96
CA TRP A 18 -17.36 32.42 32.24
C TRP A 18 -16.57 31.77 33.39
N PRO A 19 -17.25 31.08 34.32
CA PRO A 19 -16.58 30.48 35.46
C PRO A 19 -15.57 29.41 34.98
N LEU A 20 -14.44 29.31 35.67
CA LEU A 20 -13.30 28.46 35.28
C LEU A 20 -13.71 27.00 35.01
N TRP A 21 -14.62 26.46 35.83
CA TRP A 21 -15.12 25.09 35.69
C TRP A 21 -15.88 24.88 34.37
N PHE A 22 -16.59 25.89 33.88
CA PHE A 22 -17.31 25.81 32.60
C PHE A 22 -16.32 25.77 31.44
N LYS A 23 -15.27 26.61 31.48
CA LYS A 23 -14.19 26.59 30.47
C LYS A 23 -13.48 25.24 30.45
N LEU A 24 -13.24 24.65 31.63
CA LEU A 24 -12.57 23.36 31.77
C LEU A 24 -13.46 22.20 31.29
N ALA A 25 -14.75 22.22 31.61
CA ALA A 25 -15.73 21.25 31.12
C ALA A 25 -15.88 21.32 29.59
N LEU A 26 -15.93 22.53 29.03
CA LEU A 26 -15.98 22.73 27.57
C LEU A 26 -14.73 22.19 26.89
N LEU A 27 -13.54 22.49 27.43
CA LEU A 27 -12.27 22.01 26.91
C LEU A 27 -12.19 20.48 26.97
N LEU A 28 -12.59 19.87 28.10
CA LEU A 28 -12.63 18.42 28.26
C LEU A 28 -13.59 17.78 27.24
N ALA A 29 -14.79 18.35 27.07
CA ALA A 29 -15.77 17.86 26.10
C ALA A 29 -15.24 17.94 24.66
N LEU A 30 -14.54 19.02 24.30
CA LEU A 30 -13.89 19.18 23.01
C LEU A 30 -12.80 18.13 22.77
N VAL A 31 -11.94 17.90 23.78
CA VAL A 31 -10.90 16.87 23.70
C VAL A 31 -11.51 15.48 23.56
N LEU A 32 -12.54 15.17 24.36
CA LEU A 32 -13.23 13.88 24.30
C LEU A 32 -13.90 13.66 22.93
N ALA A 33 -14.60 14.67 22.41
CA ALA A 33 -15.22 14.62 21.10
C ALA A 33 -14.17 14.43 19.98
N ALA A 34 -13.01 15.10 20.07
CA ALA A 34 -11.92 14.94 19.12
C ALA A 34 -11.32 13.52 19.15
N VAL A 35 -11.11 12.96 20.35
CA VAL A 35 -10.60 11.59 20.52
C VAL A 35 -11.59 10.57 19.98
N ILE A 36 -12.86 10.65 20.39
CA ILE A 36 -13.92 9.74 19.93
C ILE A 36 -14.12 9.86 18.42
N GLY A 37 -14.18 11.08 17.89
CA GLY A 37 -14.30 11.35 16.47
C GLY A 37 -13.13 10.76 15.67
N ASN A 38 -11.90 10.91 16.16
CA ASN A 38 -10.73 10.31 15.52
C ASN A 38 -10.79 8.76 15.55
N VAL A 39 -11.20 8.15 16.67
CA VAL A 39 -11.34 6.69 16.77
C VAL A 39 -12.43 6.16 15.81
N LEU A 40 -13.59 6.81 15.77
CA LEU A 40 -14.70 6.45 14.89
C LEU A 40 -14.33 6.63 13.42
N TYR A 41 -13.74 7.77 13.07
CA TYR A 41 -13.26 8.04 11.73
C TYR A 41 -12.26 6.97 11.29
N ASP A 42 -11.30 6.66 12.15
CA ASP A 42 -10.28 5.67 11.82
C ASP A 42 -10.92 4.28 11.63
N ARG A 43 -11.90 3.89 12.46
CA ARG A 43 -12.59 2.59 12.39
C ARG A 43 -13.47 2.40 11.16
N PHE A 44 -14.20 3.42 10.74
CA PHE A 44 -15.26 3.26 9.74
C PHE A 44 -14.96 3.95 8.39
N ALA A 45 -13.97 4.84 8.32
CA ALA A 45 -13.65 5.51 7.07
C ALA A 45 -13.12 4.52 6.03
N GLN A 46 -13.86 4.37 4.93
CA GLN A 46 -13.41 3.64 3.76
C GLN A 46 -12.33 4.43 3.04
N ARG A 47 -11.26 3.72 2.64
CA ARG A 47 -10.08 4.30 2.02
C ARG A 47 -9.69 3.47 0.80
N THR A 48 -9.13 4.16 -0.18
CA THR A 48 -8.46 3.56 -1.33
C THR A 48 -6.99 3.89 -1.21
N ILE A 49 -6.15 2.88 -1.21
CA ILE A 49 -4.70 3.03 -1.17
C ILE A 49 -4.18 2.76 -2.58
N ILE A 50 -3.48 3.75 -3.12
CA ILE A 50 -2.78 3.66 -4.39
C ILE A 50 -1.29 3.64 -4.05
N VAL A 51 -0.57 2.67 -4.61
CA VAL A 51 0.87 2.56 -4.46
C VAL A 51 1.50 2.40 -5.83
N GLU A 52 2.56 3.15 -6.08
CA GLU A 52 3.41 2.99 -7.24
C GLU A 52 4.83 2.74 -6.73
N ALA A 53 5.43 1.61 -7.07
CA ALA A 53 6.73 1.23 -6.56
C ALA A 53 7.58 0.54 -7.62
N ASP A 54 8.86 0.90 -7.64
CA ASP A 54 9.91 0.20 -8.37
C ASP A 54 10.57 -0.81 -7.42
N THR A 55 10.48 -2.10 -7.74
CA THR A 55 10.94 -3.23 -6.91
C THR A 55 11.46 -4.36 -7.78
N GLY A 56 12.43 -5.14 -7.31
CA GLY A 56 12.82 -6.38 -8.00
C GLY A 56 12.11 -7.62 -7.44
N THR A 57 11.20 -7.50 -6.47
CA THR A 57 10.45 -8.63 -5.91
C THR A 57 9.02 -8.26 -5.55
N LEU A 58 8.09 -9.19 -5.84
CA LEU A 58 6.66 -9.05 -5.64
C LEU A 58 6.05 -10.43 -5.34
N ARG A 59 5.38 -10.58 -4.19
CA ARG A 59 4.63 -11.79 -3.85
C ARG A 59 3.14 -11.51 -3.90
N ILE A 60 2.37 -12.35 -4.59
CA ILE A 60 0.94 -12.15 -4.84
C ILE A 60 0.19 -13.43 -4.50
N THR A 61 -0.90 -13.29 -3.74
CA THR A 61 -1.94 -14.33 -3.68
C THR A 61 -3.07 -13.90 -4.60
N LEU A 62 -3.35 -14.67 -5.64
CA LEU A 62 -4.41 -14.37 -6.58
C LEU A 62 -5.78 -14.41 -5.90
N GLU A 63 -6.62 -13.40 -6.12
CA GLU A 63 -8.04 -13.41 -5.73
C GLU A 63 -8.92 -13.81 -6.92
N ARG A 64 -8.39 -13.67 -8.14
CA ARG A 64 -9.04 -14.07 -9.39
C ARG A 64 -8.09 -14.92 -10.21
N GLU A 65 -8.67 -15.73 -11.08
CA GLU A 65 -7.89 -16.49 -12.06
C GLU A 65 -7.02 -15.53 -12.90
N LEU A 66 -5.74 -15.87 -13.04
CA LEU A 66 -4.86 -15.28 -14.02
C LEU A 66 -4.98 -16.12 -15.29
N SER A 67 -5.56 -15.54 -16.33
CA SER A 67 -5.69 -16.18 -17.65
C SER A 67 -5.43 -15.17 -18.76
N GLY A 68 -5.05 -15.67 -19.94
CA GLY A 68 -4.84 -14.86 -21.14
C GLY A 68 -3.51 -14.11 -21.20
N LYS A 69 -2.58 -14.37 -20.28
CA LYS A 69 -1.21 -13.87 -20.40
C LYS A 69 -0.35 -14.90 -21.12
N PHE A 70 -0.03 -14.58 -22.36
CA PHE A 70 0.87 -15.36 -23.20
C PHE A 70 2.30 -14.86 -23.05
N PHE A 71 3.23 -15.77 -22.76
CA PHE A 71 4.66 -15.50 -22.72
C PHE A 71 5.35 -16.12 -23.93
N GLN A 72 6.07 -15.30 -24.68
CA GLN A 72 6.89 -15.75 -25.80
C GLN A 72 8.29 -16.08 -25.30
N ASN A 73 8.91 -17.12 -25.86
CA ASN A 73 10.28 -17.55 -25.52
C ASN A 73 10.47 -17.77 -24.01
N ALA A 74 9.47 -18.40 -23.39
CA ALA A 74 9.45 -18.69 -21.97
C ALA A 74 10.09 -20.05 -21.66
N LEU A 75 10.89 -20.11 -20.60
CA LEU A 75 11.40 -21.36 -20.06
C LEU A 75 10.45 -21.82 -18.96
N VAL A 76 9.69 -22.90 -19.22
CA VAL A 76 8.73 -23.43 -18.25
C VAL A 76 9.40 -24.48 -17.37
N CYS A 77 9.38 -24.23 -16.07
CA CYS A 77 10.05 -25.01 -15.05
C CYS A 77 9.04 -25.79 -14.21
N ARG A 78 9.29 -27.08 -14.00
CA ARG A 78 8.50 -27.93 -13.09
C ARG A 78 9.36 -28.52 -11.99
N GLN A 79 8.77 -28.69 -10.81
CA GLN A 79 9.46 -29.33 -9.68
C GLN A 79 9.86 -30.77 -10.03
N ARG A 80 11.09 -31.16 -9.68
CA ARG A 80 11.56 -32.55 -9.82
C ARG A 80 11.05 -33.38 -8.64
N LYS A 81 10.64 -34.62 -8.90
CA LYS A 81 10.32 -35.60 -7.83
C LYS A 81 11.53 -35.93 -6.95
N ARG A 82 12.75 -35.84 -7.49
CA ARG A 82 14.02 -35.96 -6.77
C ARG A 82 14.95 -34.83 -7.19
N PRO A 83 15.41 -33.97 -6.27
CA PRO A 83 16.38 -32.94 -6.60
C PRO A 83 17.70 -33.61 -6.98
N ASP A 84 18.22 -33.26 -8.14
CA ASP A 84 19.53 -33.72 -8.58
C ASP A 84 20.55 -32.62 -8.24
N LEU A 85 21.30 -32.84 -7.16
CA LEU A 85 22.29 -31.89 -6.66
C LEU A 85 23.57 -31.87 -7.51
N THR A 86 23.73 -32.82 -8.44
CA THR A 86 24.89 -32.87 -9.35
C THR A 86 24.73 -31.92 -10.53
N LEU A 87 23.48 -31.57 -10.86
CA LEU A 87 23.17 -30.49 -11.78
C LEU A 87 23.40 -29.16 -11.06
N ARG A 88 24.61 -28.60 -11.20
CA ARG A 88 24.87 -27.20 -10.86
C ARG A 88 23.84 -26.35 -11.59
N GLY A 89 23.14 -25.48 -10.85
CA GLY A 89 22.09 -24.62 -11.39
C GLY A 89 22.55 -24.03 -12.72
N SER A 90 21.82 -24.33 -13.79
CA SER A 90 22.21 -23.93 -15.13
C SER A 90 22.37 -22.41 -15.16
N SER A 91 23.44 -21.93 -15.81
CA SER A 91 23.68 -20.51 -16.07
C SER A 91 22.47 -19.82 -16.72
N PHE A 92 21.74 -20.57 -17.54
CA PHE A 92 20.46 -20.17 -18.12
C PHE A 92 19.46 -21.33 -18.01
N GLY A 93 18.54 -21.26 -17.04
CA GLY A 93 17.47 -22.24 -16.90
C GLY A 93 16.85 -22.33 -15.51
N CYS A 94 15.99 -23.34 -15.37
CA CYS A 94 15.26 -23.68 -14.16
C CYS A 94 16.21 -23.92 -12.96
N ILE A 95 15.83 -23.47 -11.76
CA ILE A 95 16.59 -23.73 -10.53
C ILE A 95 16.86 -25.23 -10.35
N SER A 96 17.93 -25.62 -9.64
CA SER A 96 18.39 -27.02 -9.52
C SER A 96 17.32 -28.01 -9.03
N ARG A 97 16.30 -27.54 -8.31
CA ARG A 97 15.16 -28.33 -7.82
C ARG A 97 14.05 -28.54 -8.86
N THR A 98 14.18 -27.89 -10.01
CA THR A 98 13.21 -27.88 -11.11
C THR A 98 13.84 -28.38 -12.41
N HIS A 99 13.03 -28.71 -13.40
CA HIS A 99 13.47 -29.13 -14.74
C HIS A 99 12.62 -28.43 -15.79
N MET A 100 13.20 -28.22 -16.96
CA MET A 100 12.50 -27.66 -18.11
C MET A 100 11.51 -28.68 -18.68
N LEU A 101 10.31 -28.22 -19.05
CA LEU A 101 9.28 -29.10 -19.60
C LEU A 101 9.62 -29.64 -20.98
N THR A 102 10.08 -28.75 -21.84
CA THR A 102 10.50 -29.08 -23.21
C THR A 102 12.01 -28.94 -23.26
N PRO A 103 12.79 -30.04 -23.18
CA PRO A 103 14.22 -29.95 -23.44
C PRO A 103 14.39 -29.54 -24.90
N SER A 104 15.07 -28.42 -25.19
CA SER A 104 15.41 -28.06 -26.56
C SER A 104 16.24 -29.21 -27.13
N ALA A 105 15.64 -29.99 -28.03
CA ALA A 105 16.35 -31.05 -28.71
C ALA A 105 17.44 -30.38 -29.58
N ALA A 106 18.71 -30.55 -29.18
CA ALA A 106 19.92 -30.34 -29.98
C ALA A 106 20.75 -29.05 -29.86
N THR A 107 20.46 -28.08 -28.99
CA THR A 107 21.25 -26.84 -28.96
C THR A 107 22.07 -26.67 -27.68
N ARG A 108 23.29 -26.11 -27.82
CA ARG A 108 24.17 -25.72 -26.71
C ARG A 108 23.34 -25.00 -25.63
N GLN A 109 23.70 -25.17 -24.36
CA GLN A 109 23.00 -24.57 -23.20
C GLN A 109 22.78 -23.05 -23.29
N ASP A 110 23.45 -22.35 -24.21
CA ASP A 110 23.31 -20.92 -24.48
C ASP A 110 22.17 -20.58 -25.47
N GLU A 111 21.52 -21.58 -26.09
CA GLU A 111 20.50 -21.43 -27.14
C GLU A 111 19.22 -22.25 -26.84
N ALA A 112 18.83 -22.35 -25.57
CA ALA A 112 17.52 -22.91 -25.24
C ALA A 112 16.42 -22.00 -25.80
N GLU A 113 15.88 -22.38 -26.98
CA GLU A 113 14.70 -21.73 -27.54
C GLU A 113 13.54 -21.90 -26.56
N GLY A 114 13.08 -20.79 -26.00
CA GLY A 114 11.94 -20.80 -25.10
C GLY A 114 10.66 -21.12 -25.87
N GLU A 115 9.69 -21.68 -25.17
CA GLU A 115 8.39 -22.02 -25.76
C GLU A 115 7.39 -20.88 -25.58
N SER A 116 6.37 -20.88 -26.42
CA SER A 116 5.19 -20.07 -26.24
C SER A 116 4.29 -20.71 -25.18
N PHE A 117 4.07 -20.04 -24.06
CA PHE A 117 3.28 -20.59 -22.95
C PHE A 117 2.16 -19.66 -22.52
N ASP A 118 0.94 -20.17 -22.51
CA ASP A 118 -0.23 -19.49 -21.96
C ASP A 118 -0.35 -19.79 -20.46
N LEU A 119 -0.12 -18.78 -19.62
CA LEU A 119 -0.17 -18.94 -18.18
C LEU A 119 -1.62 -18.82 -17.69
N ALA A 120 -2.19 -19.97 -17.31
CA ALA A 120 -3.46 -20.07 -16.60
C ALA A 120 -3.22 -20.53 -15.15
N LEU A 121 -3.49 -19.65 -14.18
CA LEU A 121 -3.38 -19.94 -12.75
C LEU A 121 -4.69 -19.63 -12.02
N PRO A 122 -5.23 -20.55 -11.21
CA PRO A 122 -6.50 -20.36 -10.53
C PRO A 122 -6.40 -19.34 -9.38
N ALA A 123 -7.55 -18.81 -8.98
CA ALA A 123 -7.66 -18.01 -7.78
C ALA A 123 -7.15 -18.77 -6.55
N GLY A 124 -6.50 -18.07 -5.62
CA GLY A 124 -5.84 -18.63 -4.44
C GLY A 124 -4.39 -19.07 -4.65
N THR A 125 -3.89 -19.06 -5.89
CA THR A 125 -2.49 -19.37 -6.20
C THR A 125 -1.56 -18.31 -5.61
N ARG A 126 -0.48 -18.75 -4.96
CA ARG A 126 0.60 -17.87 -4.47
C ARG A 126 1.73 -17.86 -5.49
N ILE A 127 2.07 -16.66 -5.92
CA ILE A 127 3.06 -16.41 -6.95
C ILE A 127 4.13 -15.47 -6.38
N LEU A 128 5.38 -15.78 -6.67
CA LEU A 128 6.51 -14.91 -6.43
C LEU A 128 7.08 -14.47 -7.78
N LEU A 129 7.07 -13.17 -8.03
CA LEU A 129 7.79 -12.55 -9.13
C LEU A 129 9.08 -11.95 -8.57
N TYR A 130 10.19 -12.23 -9.21
CA TYR A 130 11.45 -11.55 -8.94
C TYR A 130 12.24 -11.33 -10.23
N SER A 131 13.05 -10.26 -10.25
CA SER A 131 13.91 -9.90 -11.36
C SER A 131 15.37 -9.99 -10.92
N GLU A 132 16.19 -10.44 -11.85
CA GLU A 132 17.64 -10.51 -11.77
C GLU A 132 18.26 -9.85 -13.01
N PRO A 133 19.59 -9.62 -13.03
CA PRO A 133 20.26 -8.89 -14.11
C PRO A 133 19.88 -9.26 -15.55
N ASP A 134 19.60 -10.53 -15.84
CA ASP A 134 19.27 -10.97 -17.20
C ASP A 134 18.02 -11.84 -17.27
N ARG A 135 17.17 -11.82 -16.23
CA ARG A 135 15.97 -12.65 -16.20
C ARG A 135 14.86 -12.14 -15.31
N ILE A 136 13.64 -12.52 -15.69
CA ILE A 136 12.43 -12.36 -14.89
C ILE A 136 11.90 -13.75 -14.60
N SER A 137 11.66 -14.03 -13.33
CA SER A 137 11.13 -15.32 -12.88
C SER A 137 9.78 -15.13 -12.20
N LEU A 138 8.79 -15.90 -12.66
CA LEU A 138 7.49 -16.08 -12.03
C LEU A 138 7.47 -17.49 -11.44
N VAL A 139 7.58 -17.59 -10.12
CA VAL A 139 7.57 -18.87 -9.39
C VAL A 139 6.20 -19.08 -8.78
N VAL A 140 5.66 -20.28 -8.97
CA VAL A 140 4.39 -20.68 -8.35
C VAL A 140 4.72 -21.35 -7.02
N GLU A 141 4.56 -20.62 -5.92
CA GLU A 141 4.91 -21.10 -4.57
C GLU A 141 3.90 -22.14 -4.07
N LYS A 142 2.60 -21.91 -4.31
CA LYS A 142 1.53 -22.78 -3.83
C LYS A 142 0.29 -22.69 -4.70
N ILE A 143 -0.33 -23.83 -4.98
CA ILE A 143 -1.61 -23.94 -5.69
C ILE A 143 -2.72 -24.38 -4.70
N PRO A 144 -3.98 -23.95 -4.87
CA PRO A 144 -5.07 -24.43 -4.01
C PRO A 144 -5.27 -25.94 -4.12
N GLU A 145 -5.57 -26.59 -2.99
CA GLU A 145 -5.69 -28.05 -2.88
C GLU A 145 -6.74 -28.67 -3.83
N GLY A 146 -7.78 -27.91 -4.18
CA GLY A 146 -8.82 -28.32 -5.14
C GLY A 146 -8.31 -28.59 -6.55
N TYR A 147 -7.09 -28.18 -6.89
CA TYR A 147 -6.46 -28.43 -8.19
C TYR A 147 -5.43 -29.58 -8.16
N SER A 148 -5.30 -30.28 -7.03
CA SER A 148 -4.39 -31.43 -6.91
C SER A 148 -4.62 -32.46 -8.02
N GLY A 149 -3.53 -32.90 -8.66
CA GLY A 149 -3.58 -33.86 -9.78
C GLY A 149 -3.86 -33.27 -11.17
N THR A 150 -4.19 -31.98 -11.29
CA THR A 150 -4.32 -31.29 -12.58
C THR A 150 -2.94 -30.92 -13.17
N ASP A 151 -2.89 -30.55 -14.46
CA ASP A 151 -1.67 -30.04 -15.07
C ASP A 151 -1.18 -28.73 -14.43
N VAL A 152 -2.11 -27.90 -13.94
CA VAL A 152 -1.78 -26.67 -13.20
C VAL A 152 -1.02 -27.01 -11.93
N ALA A 153 -1.46 -28.01 -11.14
CA ALA A 153 -0.76 -28.43 -9.93
C ALA A 153 0.69 -28.87 -10.18
N ARG A 154 1.05 -29.25 -11.41
CA ARG A 154 2.44 -29.61 -11.78
C ARG A 154 3.36 -28.39 -11.86
N LEU A 155 2.80 -27.17 -11.89
CA LEU A 155 3.56 -25.91 -11.85
C LEU A 155 3.95 -25.53 -10.42
N GLU A 156 3.35 -26.13 -9.38
CA GLU A 156 3.72 -25.86 -7.99
C GLU A 156 5.20 -26.15 -7.73
N GLY A 157 5.89 -25.23 -7.07
CA GLY A 157 7.34 -25.28 -6.86
C GLY A 157 8.19 -25.05 -8.13
N GLY A 158 7.53 -24.89 -9.28
CA GLY A 158 8.11 -24.52 -10.57
C GLY A 158 7.77 -23.07 -10.93
N GLY A 159 7.59 -22.82 -12.23
CA GLY A 159 7.27 -21.48 -12.70
C GLY A 159 7.65 -21.24 -14.16
N ILE A 160 7.77 -19.96 -14.49
CA ILE A 160 8.21 -19.46 -15.79
C ILE A 160 9.42 -18.58 -15.56
N THR A 161 10.45 -18.77 -16.37
CA THR A 161 11.61 -17.87 -16.44
C THR A 161 11.71 -17.29 -17.84
N LEU A 162 11.86 -15.97 -17.91
CA LEU A 162 12.08 -15.22 -19.12
C LEU A 162 13.53 -14.73 -19.11
N ASN A 163 14.29 -15.01 -20.16
CA ASN A 163 15.63 -14.46 -20.34
C ASN A 163 15.57 -12.97 -20.75
N ALA A 164 16.72 -12.30 -20.87
CA ALA A 164 16.79 -10.88 -21.22
C ALA A 164 16.02 -10.53 -22.51
N ALA A 165 16.08 -11.38 -23.54
CA ALA A 165 15.35 -11.17 -24.80
C ALA A 165 13.83 -11.27 -24.62
N ALA A 166 13.36 -12.31 -23.92
CA ALA A 166 11.94 -12.52 -23.62
C ALA A 166 11.40 -11.49 -22.61
N ALA A 167 12.24 -11.03 -21.68
CA ALA A 167 11.91 -10.00 -20.69
C ALA A 167 11.52 -8.67 -21.38
N LYS A 168 12.15 -8.33 -22.52
CA LYS A 168 11.75 -7.16 -23.32
C LYS A 168 10.30 -7.25 -23.82
N SER A 169 9.79 -8.47 -24.01
CA SER A 169 8.41 -8.74 -24.43
C SER A 169 7.42 -8.91 -23.27
N PHE A 170 7.87 -8.77 -22.01
CA PHE A 170 7.01 -8.95 -20.83
C PHE A 170 5.79 -8.00 -20.85
N GLY A 171 5.98 -6.76 -21.30
CA GLY A 171 4.93 -5.75 -21.36
C GLY A 171 4.36 -5.46 -19.98
N SER A 172 3.05 -5.63 -19.81
CA SER A 172 2.35 -5.50 -18.53
C SER A 172 1.61 -6.79 -18.13
N LEU A 173 1.61 -7.09 -16.84
CA LEU A 173 0.84 -8.15 -16.20
C LEU A 173 -0.18 -7.50 -15.24
N VAL A 174 -1.46 -7.62 -15.59
CA VAL A 174 -2.56 -7.13 -14.76
C VAL A 174 -3.15 -8.29 -13.98
N VAL A 175 -3.14 -8.19 -12.65
CA VAL A 175 -3.69 -9.23 -11.77
C VAL A 175 -4.51 -8.62 -10.66
N THR A 176 -5.43 -9.41 -10.11
CA THR A 176 -6.18 -9.05 -8.91
C THR A 176 -5.82 -10.02 -7.80
N GLY A 177 -5.33 -9.49 -6.68
CA GLY A 177 -4.82 -10.32 -5.61
C GLY A 177 -4.43 -9.53 -4.36
N ARG A 178 -3.95 -10.26 -3.36
CA ARG A 178 -3.31 -9.71 -2.17
C ARG A 178 -1.82 -9.66 -2.40
N ALA A 179 -1.25 -8.45 -2.39
CA ALA A 179 0.13 -8.22 -2.79
C ALA A 179 1.03 -7.83 -1.63
N VAL A 180 2.27 -8.27 -1.75
CA VAL A 180 3.41 -7.89 -0.92
C VAL A 180 4.51 -7.41 -1.87
N ILE A 181 4.92 -6.17 -1.71
CA ILE A 181 5.81 -5.49 -2.65
C ILE A 181 7.15 -5.22 -1.98
N GLY A 182 8.23 -5.66 -2.61
CA GLY A 182 9.57 -5.68 -2.05
C GLY A 182 9.92 -7.01 -1.42
N ALA A 183 11.21 -7.34 -1.41
CA ALA A 183 11.79 -8.41 -0.63
C ALA A 183 11.73 -8.11 0.88
N SER A 184 11.47 -9.15 1.67
CA SER A 184 11.54 -9.09 3.14
C SER A 184 12.98 -8.82 3.60
N PRO A 185 13.22 -8.19 4.77
CA PRO A 185 14.56 -8.05 5.35
C PRO A 185 15.34 -9.38 5.51
N SER A 186 14.64 -10.51 5.54
CA SER A 186 15.21 -11.86 5.60
C SER A 186 15.63 -12.44 4.24
N GLU A 187 15.23 -11.81 3.13
CA GLU A 187 15.49 -12.27 1.76
C GLU A 187 16.64 -11.45 1.15
N SER A 188 17.88 -11.72 1.59
CA SER A 188 19.07 -10.94 1.22
C SER A 188 19.49 -11.06 -0.25
N ASP A 189 19.00 -12.08 -0.94
CA ASP A 189 19.23 -12.37 -2.36
C ASP A 189 18.25 -11.64 -3.28
N ARG A 190 17.33 -10.84 -2.73
CA ARG A 190 16.25 -10.21 -3.47
C ARG A 190 16.23 -8.70 -3.27
N ILE A 191 15.69 -8.03 -4.27
CA ILE A 191 15.66 -6.56 -4.30
C ILE A 191 14.36 -6.09 -3.65
N SER A 192 14.49 -5.37 -2.53
CA SER A 192 13.39 -4.63 -1.88
C SER A 192 12.89 -3.48 -2.76
N VAL A 193 11.93 -2.70 -2.27
CA VAL A 193 11.53 -1.46 -2.95
C VAL A 193 12.75 -0.55 -3.07
N VAL A 194 12.99 -0.02 -4.26
CA VAL A 194 14.07 0.93 -4.55
C VAL A 194 13.55 2.35 -4.43
N ALA A 195 12.37 2.60 -5.01
CA ALA A 195 11.69 3.88 -4.96
C ALA A 195 10.18 3.67 -5.13
N GLY A 196 9.40 4.66 -4.72
CA GLY A 196 7.97 4.64 -4.98
C GLY A 196 7.24 5.79 -4.30
N ASN A 197 5.95 5.87 -4.55
CA ASN A 197 5.04 6.79 -3.89
C ASN A 197 3.80 6.03 -3.43
N TYR A 198 3.08 6.62 -2.48
CA TYR A 198 1.76 6.14 -2.10
C TYR A 198 0.80 7.31 -1.94
N GLN A 199 -0.47 7.04 -2.16
CA GLN A 199 -1.57 7.95 -1.93
C GLN A 199 -2.70 7.20 -1.22
N ILE A 200 -3.18 7.77 -0.12
CA ILE A 200 -4.36 7.29 0.60
C ILE A 200 -5.48 8.26 0.29
N ARG A 201 -6.49 7.78 -0.43
CA ARG A 201 -7.67 8.54 -0.82
C ARG A 201 -8.87 8.11 0.02
N GLY A 202 -9.73 9.05 0.37
CA GLY A 202 -10.94 8.75 1.15
C GLY A 202 -11.93 9.90 1.13
N GLY A 203 -13.08 9.67 1.77
CA GLY A 203 -14.09 10.71 1.95
C GLY A 203 -13.75 11.65 3.09
N THR A 204 -14.01 12.93 2.88
CA THR A 204 -13.90 14.02 3.87
C THR A 204 -15.30 14.34 4.40
N TRP A 205 -15.46 14.68 5.70
CA TRP A 205 -16.76 14.58 6.36
C TRP A 205 -17.89 15.42 5.73
N PRO A 206 -17.77 16.75 5.52
CA PRO A 206 -18.84 17.49 4.85
C PRO A 206 -18.88 17.28 3.33
N THR A 207 -17.74 17.19 2.64
CA THR A 207 -17.76 17.01 1.17
C THR A 207 -18.16 15.63 0.69
N SER A 208 -17.91 14.57 1.47
CA SER A 208 -18.34 13.19 1.12
C SER A 208 -19.86 13.02 1.12
N TRP A 209 -20.59 13.91 1.79
CA TRP A 209 -22.05 13.95 1.74
C TRP A 209 -22.57 14.68 0.49
N LEU A 210 -21.80 15.63 -0.03
CA LEU A 210 -22.18 16.47 -1.17
C LEU A 210 -21.65 15.92 -2.51
N THR A 211 -20.51 15.23 -2.49
CA THR A 211 -19.81 14.71 -3.65
C THR A 211 -19.32 13.29 -3.34
N GLN A 212 -19.40 12.39 -4.32
CA GLN A 212 -18.78 11.05 -4.22
C GLN A 212 -17.27 11.08 -4.50
N GLU A 213 -16.69 12.27 -4.66
CA GLU A 213 -15.29 12.44 -4.98
C GLU A 213 -14.40 12.14 -3.77
N ARG A 214 -13.32 11.40 -4.01
CA ARG A 214 -12.36 11.03 -2.96
C ARG A 214 -11.14 11.91 -3.01
N GLN A 215 -10.86 12.56 -1.89
CA GLN A 215 -9.73 13.45 -1.71
C GLN A 215 -8.48 12.69 -1.28
N ILE A 216 -7.30 13.24 -1.58
CA ILE A 216 -6.03 12.72 -1.10
C ILE A 216 -5.89 13.11 0.38
N LEU A 217 -6.04 12.13 1.27
CA LEU A 217 -5.94 12.32 2.72
C LEU A 217 -4.49 12.31 3.19
N ARG A 218 -3.64 11.57 2.49
CA ARG A 218 -2.20 11.48 2.79
C ARG A 218 -1.47 10.96 1.56
N SER A 219 -0.29 11.48 1.33
CA SER A 219 0.65 10.95 0.35
C SER A 219 2.05 10.92 0.96
N GLY A 220 2.95 10.19 0.32
CA GLY A 220 4.35 10.17 0.70
C GLY A 220 5.18 9.30 -0.23
N GLU A 221 6.48 9.29 0.02
CA GLU A 221 7.44 8.47 -0.70
C GLU A 221 7.64 7.14 0.02
N LEU A 222 7.85 6.09 -0.78
CA LEU A 222 8.36 4.80 -0.32
C LEU A 222 9.87 4.83 -0.43
N ARG A 223 10.56 4.73 0.71
CA ARG A 223 12.02 4.76 0.73
C ARG A 223 12.60 3.41 0.29
N SER A 224 13.81 3.47 -0.25
CA SER A 224 14.59 2.29 -0.59
C SER A 224 14.76 1.35 0.62
N GLY A 225 14.77 0.05 0.37
CA GLY A 225 14.84 -0.99 1.40
C GLY A 225 13.52 -1.28 2.10
N ALA A 226 12.42 -0.67 1.64
CA ALA A 226 11.09 -0.95 2.17
C ALA A 226 10.54 -2.28 1.64
N TYR A 227 9.77 -2.92 2.51
CA TYR A 227 8.85 -3.99 2.22
C TYR A 227 7.45 -3.50 2.61
N PHE A 228 6.46 -3.61 1.73
CA PHE A 228 5.11 -3.10 2.06
C PHE A 228 3.98 -4.01 1.61
N TYR A 229 2.86 -3.87 2.30
CA TYR A 229 1.62 -4.56 1.99
C TYR A 229 0.42 -3.79 2.54
N ILE A 230 -0.76 -4.13 2.05
CA ILE A 230 -2.03 -3.53 2.48
C ILE A 230 -2.79 -4.53 3.34
N ARG A 231 -3.19 -4.09 4.55
CA ARG A 231 -3.94 -4.92 5.50
C ARG A 231 -5.28 -4.32 5.86
N ASP A 232 -6.20 -5.18 6.25
CA ASP A 232 -7.49 -4.80 6.79
C ASP A 232 -7.31 -4.24 8.19
N ARG A 233 -8.11 -3.24 8.50
CA ARG A 233 -8.11 -2.62 9.82
C ARG A 233 -8.88 -3.50 10.80
N GLY A 234 -8.18 -3.99 11.82
CA GLY A 234 -8.74 -4.90 12.82
C GLY A 234 -8.09 -6.28 12.80
N GLU A 235 -7.32 -6.58 11.75
CA GLU A 235 -6.40 -7.73 11.72
C GLU A 235 -5.03 -7.30 12.28
N CYS A 236 -4.45 -8.15 13.14
CA CYS A 236 -3.56 -7.73 14.22
C CYS A 236 -2.32 -6.91 13.83
N VAL A 237 -1.94 -6.05 14.77
CA VAL A 237 -0.62 -5.42 14.89
C VAL A 237 0.34 -6.46 15.50
N ALA A 238 1.63 -6.40 15.16
CA ALA A 238 2.66 -7.41 15.40
C ALA A 238 2.90 -7.88 16.86
N ASP A 239 2.13 -7.41 17.85
CA ASP A 239 2.26 -7.76 19.28
C ASP A 239 1.22 -8.76 19.79
N ASP A 240 0.27 -9.21 18.96
CA ASP A 240 -0.77 -10.15 19.40
C ASP A 240 -0.43 -11.59 18.99
N ALA A 241 0.05 -12.38 19.96
CA ALA A 241 0.40 -13.80 19.79
C ALA A 241 -0.79 -14.67 19.35
N SER A 242 -2.02 -14.15 19.41
CA SER A 242 -3.22 -14.83 18.91
C SER A 242 -3.39 -14.77 17.38
N CYS A 243 -2.57 -13.99 16.68
CA CYS A 243 -2.74 -13.70 15.25
C CYS A 243 -1.89 -14.56 14.30
N VAL A 244 -1.86 -15.86 14.56
CA VAL A 244 -1.30 -16.86 13.64
C VAL A 244 -2.34 -17.15 12.55
N SER A 245 -2.30 -16.40 11.45
CA SER A 245 -3.19 -16.67 10.31
C SER A 245 -2.65 -17.81 9.42
N LYS A 246 -3.57 -18.50 8.73
CA LYS A 246 -3.36 -19.63 7.79
C LYS A 246 -2.40 -19.35 6.61
N PHE A 247 -1.75 -18.19 6.56
CA PHE A 247 -0.86 -17.77 5.48
C PHE A 247 0.63 -18.08 5.72
N GLY A 248 0.97 -18.60 6.90
CA GLY A 248 2.36 -18.70 7.34
C GLY A 248 2.70 -17.43 8.08
N SER A 249 3.14 -17.57 9.33
CA SER A 249 3.54 -16.47 10.19
C SER A 249 4.76 -15.79 9.58
N THR A 250 4.57 -14.71 8.82
CA THR A 250 5.60 -13.68 8.83
C THR A 250 5.39 -12.90 10.14
N PRO A 251 6.45 -12.54 10.88
CA PRO A 251 6.33 -11.68 12.07
C PRO A 251 5.79 -10.27 11.74
N PHE A 252 5.38 -10.06 10.49
CA PHE A 252 5.11 -8.80 9.88
C PHE A 252 3.67 -8.63 9.43
N GLY A 253 2.79 -9.64 9.57
CA GLY A 253 1.36 -9.58 9.18
C GLY A 253 1.05 -10.30 7.86
N ALA A 254 -0.21 -10.24 7.40
CA ALA A 254 -0.65 -10.78 6.11
C ALA A 254 -1.27 -9.68 5.24
N PRO A 255 -1.05 -9.68 3.91
CA PRO A 255 -1.83 -8.84 3.02
C PRO A 255 -3.29 -9.32 3.07
N ALA A 256 -4.23 -8.40 3.21
CA ALA A 256 -5.64 -8.73 3.42
C ALA A 256 -6.56 -8.08 2.38
N ALA A 257 -6.22 -6.86 1.95
CA ALA A 257 -7.04 -6.15 0.98
C ALA A 257 -6.84 -6.72 -0.43
N GLU A 258 -7.95 -6.93 -1.15
CA GLU A 258 -7.93 -7.14 -2.59
C GLU A 258 -7.34 -5.90 -3.26
N THR A 259 -6.33 -6.12 -4.09
CA THR A 259 -5.64 -5.08 -4.85
C THR A 259 -5.65 -5.43 -6.33
N ARG A 260 -5.95 -4.44 -7.16
CA ARG A 260 -5.71 -4.51 -8.60
C ARG A 260 -4.27 -4.06 -8.83
N LEU A 261 -3.47 -4.96 -9.37
CA LEU A 261 -2.06 -4.75 -9.64
C LEU A 261 -1.84 -4.63 -11.14
N ASN A 262 -1.05 -3.65 -11.54
CA ASN A 262 -0.43 -3.58 -12.85
C ASN A 262 1.09 -3.67 -12.66
N ILE A 263 1.70 -4.69 -13.23
CA ILE A 263 3.14 -4.98 -13.09
C ILE A 263 3.75 -4.82 -14.47
N SER A 264 4.77 -3.99 -14.60
CA SER A 264 5.43 -3.73 -15.87
C SER A 264 6.94 -3.69 -15.70
N VAL A 265 7.65 -3.90 -16.81
CA VAL A 265 9.10 -3.71 -16.88
C VAL A 265 9.29 -2.48 -17.78
N PRO A 266 9.36 -1.28 -17.18
CA PRO A 266 9.33 -0.03 -17.95
C PRO A 266 10.59 0.17 -18.79
N ASP A 267 11.72 -0.38 -18.34
CA ASP A 267 13.00 -0.35 -19.04
C ASP A 267 13.53 -1.79 -19.15
N PRO A 268 13.71 -2.33 -20.37
CA PRO A 268 14.20 -3.69 -20.58
C PRO A 268 15.64 -3.92 -20.10
N ASP A 269 16.41 -2.84 -19.91
CA ASP A 269 17.77 -2.90 -19.38
C ASP A 269 17.78 -2.70 -17.85
N SER A 270 16.60 -2.44 -17.24
CA SER A 270 16.40 -2.39 -15.79
C SER A 270 15.97 -3.74 -15.23
N HIS A 271 16.45 -4.06 -14.03
CA HIS A 271 16.08 -5.27 -13.28
C HIS A 271 14.95 -5.00 -12.27
N LEU A 272 14.16 -3.95 -12.52
CA LEU A 272 13.09 -3.51 -11.62
C LEU A 272 11.75 -3.61 -12.31
N PHE A 273 10.78 -4.14 -11.58
CA PHE A 273 9.38 -4.03 -11.90
C PHE A 273 8.85 -2.68 -11.43
N ARG A 274 8.06 -2.03 -12.27
CA ARG A 274 7.13 -1.00 -11.83
C ARG A 274 5.80 -1.64 -11.49
N VAL A 275 5.39 -1.51 -10.24
CA VAL A 275 4.15 -2.06 -9.70
C VAL A 275 3.23 -0.92 -9.32
N THR A 276 2.05 -0.88 -9.94
CA THR A 276 0.94 -0.02 -9.53
C THR A 276 -0.11 -0.88 -8.83
N ALA A 277 -0.34 -0.65 -7.54
CA ALA A 277 -1.33 -1.34 -6.73
C ALA A 277 -2.44 -0.39 -6.30
N ILE A 278 -3.70 -0.77 -6.58
CA ILE A 278 -4.88 -0.01 -6.18
C ILE A 278 -5.76 -0.93 -5.33
N SER A 279 -5.93 -0.59 -4.05
CA SER A 279 -6.81 -1.34 -3.16
C SER A 279 -8.28 -1.07 -3.44
N GLU A 280 -9.13 -2.03 -3.09
CA GLU A 280 -10.55 -1.74 -2.95
C GLU A 280 -10.82 -0.72 -1.83
N SER A 281 -12.04 -0.19 -1.85
CA SER A 281 -12.49 0.83 -0.91
C SER A 281 -12.94 0.21 0.40
N ARG A 282 -12.03 0.10 1.36
CA ARG A 282 -12.30 -0.58 2.64
C ARG A 282 -11.57 0.13 3.79
N PRO A 283 -11.90 -0.18 5.06
CA PRO A 283 -11.09 0.25 6.19
C PRO A 283 -9.73 -0.49 6.15
N VAL A 284 -8.78 0.05 5.40
CA VAL A 284 -7.45 -0.56 5.17
C VAL A 284 -6.31 0.35 5.62
N LEU A 285 -5.15 -0.25 5.88
CA LEU A 285 -3.92 0.42 6.26
C LEU A 285 -2.77 0.00 5.34
N LEU A 286 -1.91 0.96 4.99
CA LEU A 286 -0.62 0.68 4.35
C LEU A 286 0.41 0.42 5.45
N THR A 287 1.02 -0.76 5.47
CA THR A 287 2.13 -1.07 6.36
C THR A 287 3.42 -1.12 5.55
N ALA A 288 4.42 -0.37 6.00
CA ALA A 288 5.78 -0.46 5.49
C ALA A 288 6.70 -0.97 6.60
N LEU A 289 7.60 -1.88 6.23
CA LEU A 289 8.67 -2.37 7.07
C LEU A 289 9.99 -1.98 6.43
N TYR A 290 10.86 -1.39 7.24
CA TYR A 290 12.23 -1.12 6.86
C TYR A 290 13.14 -2.14 7.52
N TYR A 291 14.36 -2.26 7.01
CA TYR A 291 15.36 -3.18 7.56
C TYR A 291 15.51 -2.99 9.08
N LEU A 292 15.19 -4.05 9.85
CA LEU A 292 15.26 -4.09 11.32
C LEU A 292 14.40 -3.05 12.06
N SER A 293 13.38 -2.47 11.43
CA SER A 293 12.45 -1.55 12.09
C SER A 293 11.15 -2.23 12.51
N GLU A 294 10.48 -1.67 13.52
CA GLU A 294 9.07 -1.99 13.78
C GLU A 294 8.20 -1.64 12.56
N PRO A 295 7.08 -2.35 12.34
CA PRO A 295 6.18 -2.07 11.23
C PRO A 295 5.55 -0.68 11.35
N VAL A 296 5.81 0.18 10.37
CA VAL A 296 5.23 1.53 10.31
C VAL A 296 3.92 1.47 9.54
N SER A 297 2.81 1.62 10.25
CA SER A 297 1.49 1.71 9.63
C SER A 297 1.11 3.16 9.35
N THR A 298 0.93 3.49 8.08
CA THR A 298 0.50 4.82 7.68
C THR A 298 -1.01 4.94 7.84
N ARG A 299 -1.45 5.85 8.72
CA ARG A 299 -2.87 6.13 8.99
C ARG A 299 -3.18 7.60 8.74
N PRO A 300 -4.19 7.96 7.93
CA PRO A 300 -4.73 9.31 7.93
C PRO A 300 -5.57 9.55 9.19
N THR A 301 -5.40 10.70 9.82
CA THR A 301 -6.19 11.13 10.99
C THR A 301 -7.44 11.90 10.55
N ILE A 302 -8.38 12.15 11.47
CA ILE A 302 -9.51 13.04 11.19
C ILE A 302 -9.06 14.45 10.79
N VAL A 303 -7.93 14.92 11.35
CA VAL A 303 -7.35 16.22 11.02
C VAL A 303 -6.96 16.27 9.54
N ASN A 304 -6.35 15.21 9.01
CA ASN A 304 -6.01 15.14 7.59
C ASN A 304 -7.25 15.24 6.71
N ALA A 305 -8.36 14.62 7.13
CA ALA A 305 -9.62 14.70 6.40
C ALA A 305 -10.23 16.10 6.43
N LEU A 306 -10.14 16.80 7.58
CA LEU A 306 -10.62 18.17 7.71
C LEU A 306 -9.77 19.15 6.88
N LEU A 307 -8.45 18.96 6.85
CA LEU A 307 -7.53 19.78 6.06
C LEU A 307 -7.65 19.54 4.55
N ALA A 308 -8.01 18.33 4.15
CA ALA A 308 -8.24 17.97 2.75
C ALA A 308 -9.64 18.34 2.23
N ASP A 309 -10.54 18.85 3.10
CA ASP A 309 -11.89 19.20 2.72
C ASP A 309 -11.95 20.59 2.06
N PRO A 310 -12.33 20.70 0.79
CA PRO A 310 -12.32 21.98 0.07
C PRO A 310 -13.34 22.99 0.62
N ILE A 311 -14.45 22.53 1.20
CA ILE A 311 -15.48 23.41 1.78
C ILE A 311 -14.95 24.01 3.08
N LEU A 312 -14.31 23.21 3.93
CA LEU A 312 -13.71 23.72 5.17
C LEU A 312 -12.55 24.68 4.88
N VAL A 313 -11.70 24.35 3.91
CA VAL A 313 -10.62 25.25 3.45
C VAL A 313 -11.20 26.57 2.92
N PHE A 314 -12.29 26.52 2.15
CA PHE A 314 -12.99 27.72 1.69
C PHE A 314 -13.53 28.58 2.85
N PHE A 315 -14.20 27.98 3.84
CA PHE A 315 -14.68 28.74 4.99
C PHE A 315 -13.54 29.30 5.85
N ALA A 316 -12.46 28.54 6.04
CA ALA A 316 -11.29 29.00 6.78
C ALA A 316 -10.60 30.19 6.09
N THR A 317 -10.46 30.15 4.77
CA THR A 317 -9.90 31.26 3.99
C THR A 317 -10.83 32.48 3.99
N LEU A 318 -12.15 32.29 3.91
CA LEU A 318 -13.13 33.38 4.00
C LEU A 318 -13.13 34.06 5.37
N LEU A 319 -13.06 33.28 6.46
CA LEU A 319 -13.00 33.81 7.82
C LEU A 319 -11.69 34.57 8.07
N THR A 320 -10.56 34.00 7.68
CA THR A 320 -9.25 34.66 7.86
C THR A 320 -9.12 35.92 7.01
N GLY A 321 -9.60 35.89 5.76
CA GLY A 321 -9.71 37.07 4.91
C GLY A 321 -10.64 38.13 5.50
N GLY A 322 -11.80 37.74 6.00
CA GLY A 322 -12.75 38.64 6.66
C GLY A 322 -12.19 39.29 7.92
N VAL A 323 -11.45 38.54 8.74
CA VAL A 323 -10.74 39.08 9.91
C VAL A 323 -9.64 40.05 9.49
N ALA A 324 -8.85 39.74 8.46
CA ALA A 324 -7.83 40.63 7.96
C ALA A 324 -8.43 41.95 7.43
N VAL A 325 -9.56 41.88 6.72
CA VAL A 325 -10.31 43.05 6.25
C VAL A 325 -10.84 43.86 7.44
N LEU A 326 -11.45 43.20 8.44
CA LEU A 326 -11.94 43.88 9.65
C LEU A 326 -10.81 44.55 10.44
N GLN A 327 -9.63 43.93 10.53
CA GLN A 327 -8.45 44.52 11.16
C GLN A 327 -7.89 45.71 10.37
N PHE A 328 -8.00 45.69 9.03
CA PHE A 328 -7.62 46.82 8.19
C PHE A 328 -8.55 48.03 8.39
N PHE A 329 -9.85 47.79 8.56
CA PHE A 329 -10.85 48.85 8.81
C PHE A 329 -11.04 49.20 10.29
N ALA A 330 -10.46 48.44 11.21
CA ALA A 330 -10.49 48.77 12.62
C ALA A 330 -9.69 50.07 12.84
N PRO A 331 -10.32 51.13 13.37
CA PRO A 331 -9.61 52.38 13.64
C PRO A 331 -8.45 52.08 14.59
N ARG A 332 -7.23 52.50 14.23
CA ARG A 332 -6.09 52.53 15.14
C ARG A 332 -6.43 53.47 16.29
N SER A 333 -7.06 52.96 17.35
CA SER A 333 -7.27 53.72 18.56
C SER A 333 -5.93 53.85 19.30
N GLY A 334 -5.33 55.03 19.17
CA GLY A 334 -4.46 55.63 20.18
C GLY A 334 -3.12 54.96 20.46
N ARG A 335 -2.09 55.33 19.70
CA ARG A 335 -0.83 55.78 20.35
C ARG A 335 -0.81 57.30 20.25
N GLY A 336 -1.37 57.94 21.27
CA GLY A 336 -1.29 59.35 21.59
C GLY A 336 -1.36 59.44 23.11
#